data_AF-A0A4Q3JDH4-F1
#
_entry.id   AF-A0A4Q3JDH4-F1
#
_cell.length_a   1.000
_cell.length_b   1.000
_cell.length_c   1.000
_cell.angle_alpha   90.00
_cell.angle_beta   90.00
_cell.angle_gamma   90.00
#
_symmetry.space_group_name_H-M   'P 1'
#
loop_
_entity.id
_entity.type
_entity.pdbx_description
1 polymer ?
#
loop_
_entity_poly.entity_id
_entity_poly.type
_entity_poly.pdbx_seq_one_letter_code
_entity_poly.pdbx_strand_id
1 'polypeptide(L)'
;MDRDILETLFHKAVAAAQPALAVRAHLPKPPAGRTIVIGAGKASAQMAKAFEDAWDGPLSGLVVTRYDYAVPCQRIEIVEAAHPVPDAAGFLAARRIMETVSGLSHDDLVVALISGGGSALLPQPAPGLSFEDEQAVNQQLLASGAPIGVMNVIRNELSAIKGGRLAALAAPARVATLVVSDIPGDDPALVASG
;
A
#
# COMPACT_ATOMS: atom_id res chain seq x y z
N MET A 1 28.44 -25.41 -12.65
CA MET A 1 27.06 -25.23 -12.15
C MET A 1 26.16 -25.27 -13.37
N ASP A 2 25.22 -26.20 -13.42
CA ASP A 2 24.37 -26.42 -14.60
C ASP A 2 23.43 -25.22 -14.79
N ARG A 3 23.44 -24.63 -15.98
CA ARG A 3 22.65 -23.43 -16.31
C ARG A 3 21.16 -23.67 -16.12
N ASP A 4 20.68 -24.85 -16.51
CA ASP A 4 19.26 -25.20 -16.46
C ASP A 4 18.75 -25.29 -15.01
N ILE A 5 19.61 -25.77 -14.10
CA ILE A 5 19.30 -25.80 -12.66
C ILE A 5 19.16 -24.37 -12.13
N LEU A 6 20.05 -23.45 -12.51
CA LEU A 6 20.02 -22.06 -12.05
C LEU A 6 18.83 -21.29 -12.59
N GLU A 7 18.52 -21.44 -13.88
CA GLU A 7 17.34 -20.81 -14.48
C GLU A 7 16.06 -21.34 -13.83
N THR A 8 15.97 -22.65 -13.56
CA THR A 8 14.84 -23.24 -12.85
C THR A 8 14.69 -22.68 -11.44
N LEU A 9 15.79 -22.57 -10.68
CA LEU A 9 15.77 -21.98 -9.33
C LEU A 9 15.37 -20.50 -9.37
N PHE A 10 15.89 -19.73 -10.33
CA PHE A 10 15.53 -18.33 -10.52
C PHE A 10 14.04 -18.16 -10.83
N HIS A 11 13.50 -18.91 -11.79
CA HIS A 11 12.09 -18.84 -12.14
C HIS A 11 11.17 -19.24 -10.99
N LYS A 12 11.55 -20.26 -10.20
CA LYS A 12 10.81 -20.63 -8.99
C LYS A 12 10.84 -19.52 -7.94
N ALA A 13 11.99 -18.89 -7.70
CA ALA A 13 12.12 -17.79 -6.76
C ALA A 13 11.29 -16.56 -7.20
N VAL A 14 11.36 -16.20 -8.49
CA VAL A 14 10.54 -15.11 -9.06
C VAL A 14 9.05 -15.44 -8.95
N ALA A 15 8.64 -16.66 -9.27
CA ALA A 15 7.24 -17.08 -9.16
C ALA A 15 6.73 -17.00 -7.71
N ALA A 16 7.54 -17.44 -6.73
CA ALA A 16 7.17 -17.32 -5.32
C ALA A 16 6.97 -15.86 -4.85
N ALA A 17 7.68 -14.92 -5.48
CA ALA A 17 7.54 -13.48 -5.22
C ALA A 17 6.46 -12.80 -6.08
N GLN A 18 5.73 -13.52 -6.94
CA GLN A 18 4.67 -12.93 -7.74
C GLN A 18 3.47 -12.55 -6.85
N PRO A 19 3.01 -11.29 -6.90
CA PRO A 19 1.88 -10.84 -6.09
C PRO A 19 0.63 -11.71 -6.26
N ALA A 20 0.37 -12.21 -7.46
CA ALA A 20 -0.81 -13.01 -7.76
C ALA A 20 -0.88 -14.33 -6.96
N LEU A 21 0.25 -15.04 -6.87
CA LEU A 21 0.33 -16.30 -6.13
C LEU A 21 0.31 -16.05 -4.63
N ALA A 22 1.07 -15.04 -4.17
CA ALA A 22 1.17 -14.69 -2.76
C ALA A 22 -0.18 -14.22 -2.17
N VAL A 23 -0.91 -13.35 -2.87
CA VAL A 23 -2.21 -12.84 -2.43
C VAL A 23 -3.23 -13.97 -2.31
N ARG A 24 -3.33 -14.83 -3.32
CA ARG A 24 -4.29 -15.95 -3.32
C ARG A 24 -4.05 -16.92 -2.17
N ALA A 25 -2.79 -17.16 -1.80
CA ALA A 25 -2.44 -18.07 -0.71
C ALA A 25 -2.75 -17.50 0.70
N HIS A 26 -2.93 -16.17 0.82
CA HIS A 26 -3.05 -15.49 2.11
C HIS A 26 -4.35 -14.68 2.25
N LEU A 27 -5.40 -15.05 1.52
CA LEU A 27 -6.69 -14.35 1.63
C LEU A 27 -7.24 -14.41 3.07
N PRO A 28 -7.70 -13.26 3.62
CA PRO A 28 -8.36 -13.26 4.92
C PRO A 28 -9.71 -13.97 4.85
N LYS A 29 -10.24 -14.38 6.00
CA LYS A 29 -11.64 -14.86 6.06
C LYS A 29 -12.61 -13.72 5.71
N PRO A 30 -13.65 -13.97 4.89
CA PRO A 30 -14.69 -13.00 4.62
C PRO A 30 -15.38 -12.52 5.91
N PRO A 31 -15.73 -11.22 6.01
CA PRO A 31 -16.49 -10.69 7.12
C PRO A 31 -18.00 -10.95 6.96
N ALA A 32 -18.80 -10.59 7.96
CA ALA A 32 -20.26 -10.58 7.86
C ALA A 32 -20.80 -9.35 7.10
N GLY A 33 -20.11 -8.22 7.24
CA GLY A 33 -20.40 -6.95 6.59
C GLY A 33 -19.58 -6.74 5.32
N ARG A 34 -19.09 -5.51 5.10
CA ARG A 34 -18.44 -5.11 3.85
C ARG A 34 -16.97 -5.53 3.81
N THR A 35 -16.49 -5.86 2.62
CA THR A 35 -15.05 -5.98 2.34
C THR A 35 -14.59 -4.75 1.57
N ILE A 36 -13.67 -4.00 2.17
CA ILE A 36 -13.12 -2.75 1.63
C ILE A 36 -11.65 -2.98 1.33
N VAL A 37 -11.23 -2.80 0.09
CA VAL A 37 -9.84 -2.96 -0.34
C VAL A 37 -9.19 -1.59 -0.50
N ILE A 38 -8.10 -1.36 0.22
CA ILE A 38 -7.27 -0.17 0.06
C ILE A 38 -5.83 -0.60 -0.23
N GLY A 39 -5.02 0.29 -0.79
CA GLY A 39 -3.63 -0.09 -1.04
C GLY A 39 -2.79 1.01 -1.63
N ALA A 40 -1.47 0.86 -1.48
CA ALA A 40 -0.49 1.75 -2.06
C ALA A 40 0.85 1.05 -2.29
N GLY A 41 1.50 1.39 -3.40
CA GLY A 41 2.85 0.93 -3.72
C GLY A 41 3.02 0.55 -5.19
N LYS A 42 4.24 0.17 -5.57
CA LYS A 42 4.58 -0.19 -6.96
C LYS A 42 3.89 -1.47 -7.44
N ALA A 43 3.61 -2.40 -6.53
CA ALA A 43 2.96 -3.67 -6.84
C ALA A 43 1.47 -3.69 -6.47
N SER A 44 0.95 -2.61 -5.87
CA SER A 44 -0.39 -2.57 -5.29
C SER A 44 -1.49 -2.84 -6.31
N ALA A 45 -1.38 -2.33 -7.55
CA ALA A 45 -2.38 -2.57 -8.59
C ALA A 45 -2.44 -4.05 -9.03
N GLN A 46 -1.29 -4.73 -9.12
CA GLN A 46 -1.25 -6.17 -9.39
C GLN A 46 -1.80 -6.97 -8.21
N MET A 47 -1.49 -6.56 -6.98
CA MET A 47 -2.07 -7.15 -5.77
C MET A 47 -3.60 -6.98 -5.75
N ALA A 48 -4.10 -5.80 -6.14
CA ALA A 48 -5.53 -5.50 -6.19
C ALA A 48 -6.24 -6.40 -7.18
N LYS A 49 -5.69 -6.54 -8.40
CA LYS A 49 -6.25 -7.43 -9.41
C LYS A 49 -6.29 -8.87 -8.94
N ALA A 50 -5.19 -9.35 -8.35
CA ALA A 50 -5.12 -10.71 -7.82
C ALA A 50 -6.10 -10.94 -6.66
N PHE A 51 -6.26 -9.96 -5.79
CA PHE A 51 -7.22 -10.03 -4.70
C PHE A 51 -8.64 -10.06 -5.25
N GLU A 52 -8.97 -9.17 -6.19
CA GLU A 52 -10.28 -9.12 -6.83
C GLU A 52 -10.62 -10.44 -7.54
N ASP A 53 -9.68 -11.04 -8.26
CA ASP A 53 -9.92 -12.30 -8.97
C ASP A 53 -10.12 -13.50 -8.04
N ALA A 54 -9.52 -13.46 -6.85
CA ALA A 54 -9.55 -14.57 -5.90
C ALA A 54 -10.61 -14.41 -4.80
N TRP A 55 -11.26 -13.24 -4.70
CA TRP A 55 -12.23 -12.95 -3.65
C TRP A 55 -13.66 -13.32 -4.04
N ASP A 56 -14.15 -14.38 -3.40
CA ASP A 56 -15.52 -14.88 -3.53
C ASP A 56 -16.49 -14.08 -2.64
N GLY A 57 -16.78 -12.83 -3.04
CA GLY A 57 -17.73 -11.98 -2.33
C GLY A 57 -17.82 -10.55 -2.87
N PRO A 58 -18.80 -9.75 -2.40
CA PRO A 58 -18.84 -8.33 -2.71
C PRO A 58 -17.63 -7.62 -2.10
N LEU A 59 -17.02 -6.75 -2.90
CA LEU A 59 -15.93 -5.87 -2.46
C LEU A 59 -16.04 -4.54 -3.21
N SER A 60 -15.48 -3.50 -2.59
CA SER A 60 -15.20 -2.21 -3.23
C SER A 60 -13.86 -1.70 -2.70
N GLY A 61 -13.27 -0.70 -3.35
CA GLY A 61 -11.97 -0.23 -2.90
C GLY A 61 -11.31 0.81 -3.78
N LEU A 62 -10.20 1.36 -3.27
CA LEU A 62 -9.32 2.27 -3.97
C LEU A 62 -7.87 1.90 -3.69
N VAL A 63 -7.10 1.65 -4.75
CA VAL A 63 -5.68 1.32 -4.66
C VAL A 63 -4.87 2.32 -5.49
N VAL A 64 -3.80 2.87 -4.88
CA VAL A 64 -2.91 3.83 -5.52
C VAL A 64 -1.64 3.14 -6.00
N THR A 65 -1.26 3.36 -7.24
CA THR A 65 0.02 2.92 -7.80
C THR A 65 0.73 4.07 -8.52
N ARG A 66 1.91 3.81 -9.06
CA ARG A 66 2.64 4.84 -9.82
C ARG A 66 2.09 4.95 -11.25
N TYR A 67 2.29 6.11 -11.89
CA TYR A 67 1.99 6.29 -13.31
C TYR A 67 2.57 5.19 -14.19
N ASP A 68 1.77 4.75 -15.17
CA ASP A 68 2.02 3.69 -16.15
C ASP A 68 2.03 2.26 -15.56
N TYR A 69 1.51 2.08 -14.34
CA TYR A 69 1.47 0.79 -13.64
C TYR A 69 0.06 0.35 -13.27
N ALA A 70 -0.97 1.09 -13.69
CA ALA A 70 -2.35 0.68 -13.52
C ALA A 70 -2.61 -0.71 -14.12
N VAL A 71 -3.41 -1.50 -13.40
CA VAL A 71 -3.93 -2.79 -13.85
C VAL A 71 -5.45 -2.72 -13.78
N PRO A 72 -6.18 -2.96 -14.88
CA PRO A 72 -7.62 -2.81 -14.87
C PRO A 72 -8.28 -3.78 -13.89
N CYS A 73 -9.04 -3.22 -12.95
CA CYS A 73 -9.89 -3.93 -12.01
C CYS A 73 -11.36 -3.55 -12.27
N GLN A 74 -12.29 -4.44 -11.93
CA GLN A 74 -13.73 -4.25 -12.18
C GLN A 74 -14.45 -3.56 -11.03
N ARG A 75 -13.99 -3.80 -9.79
CA ARG A 75 -14.65 -3.40 -8.53
C ARG A 75 -13.75 -2.53 -7.66
N ILE A 76 -12.43 -2.67 -7.80
CA ILE A 76 -11.44 -1.81 -7.15
C ILE A 76 -11.05 -0.68 -8.10
N GLU A 77 -11.15 0.56 -7.66
CA GLU A 77 -10.63 1.70 -8.41
C GLU A 77 -9.11 1.76 -8.30
N ILE A 78 -8.43 1.91 -9.44
CA ILE A 78 -6.99 2.11 -9.49
C ILE A 78 -6.69 3.57 -9.82
N VAL A 79 -5.96 4.24 -8.93
CA VAL A 79 -5.49 5.62 -9.12
C VAL A 79 -3.98 5.60 -9.32
N GLU A 80 -3.50 6.39 -10.27
CA GLU A 80 -2.07 6.60 -10.49
C GLU A 80 -1.61 7.92 -9.89
N ALA A 81 -0.42 7.91 -9.28
CA ALA A 81 0.16 9.08 -8.62
C ALA A 81 1.70 9.08 -8.76
N ALA A 82 2.32 10.21 -8.43
CA ALA A 82 3.77 10.38 -8.55
C ALA A 82 4.55 9.63 -7.46
N HIS A 83 5.70 9.10 -7.87
CA HIS A 83 6.73 8.53 -7.00
C HIS A 83 8.10 8.81 -7.65
N PRO A 84 9.15 9.25 -6.92
CA PRO A 84 9.29 9.22 -5.45
C PRO A 84 8.87 10.51 -4.72
N VAL A 85 8.53 11.57 -5.45
CA VAL A 85 8.03 12.82 -4.87
C VAL A 85 6.50 12.83 -5.03
N PRO A 86 5.73 13.04 -3.95
CA PRO A 86 4.27 13.03 -4.02
C PRO A 86 3.70 14.13 -4.91
N ASP A 87 2.51 13.90 -5.48
CA ASP A 87 1.74 14.88 -6.25
C ASP A 87 0.28 14.98 -5.77
N ALA A 88 -0.49 15.87 -6.42
CA ALA A 88 -1.87 16.13 -6.07
C ALA A 88 -2.78 14.89 -6.25
N ALA A 89 -2.49 14.02 -7.22
CA ALA A 89 -3.25 12.79 -7.44
C ALA A 89 -3.14 11.86 -6.23
N GLY A 90 -1.92 11.64 -5.74
CA GLY A 90 -1.68 10.87 -4.52
C GLY A 90 -2.33 11.50 -3.29
N PHE A 91 -2.23 12.83 -3.15
CA PHE A 91 -2.85 13.57 -2.04
C PHE A 91 -4.37 13.41 -2.00
N LEU A 92 -5.04 13.57 -3.14
CA LEU A 92 -6.49 13.38 -3.24
C LEU A 92 -6.89 11.93 -3.00
N ALA A 93 -6.15 10.97 -3.56
CA ALA A 93 -6.41 9.55 -3.38
C ALA A 93 -6.26 9.12 -1.91
N ALA A 94 -5.28 9.64 -1.20
CA ALA A 94 -5.07 9.35 0.21
C ALA A 94 -6.24 9.87 1.09
N ARG A 95 -6.77 11.07 0.80
CA ARG A 95 -8.00 11.56 1.47
C ARG A 95 -9.18 10.65 1.22
N ARG A 96 -9.39 10.23 -0.03
CA ARG A 96 -10.47 9.31 -0.40
C ARG A 96 -10.33 7.95 0.28
N ILE A 97 -9.12 7.42 0.41
CA ILE A 97 -8.85 6.20 1.17
C ILE A 97 -9.23 6.38 2.64
N MET A 98 -8.84 7.48 3.28
CA MET A 98 -9.21 7.78 4.66
C MET A 98 -10.73 7.85 4.85
N GLU A 99 -11.44 8.53 3.94
CA GLU A 99 -12.90 8.58 3.93
C GLU A 99 -13.53 7.20 3.77
N THR A 100 -12.98 6.37 2.87
CA THR A 100 -13.48 5.02 2.58
C THR A 100 -13.39 4.09 3.79
N VAL A 101 -12.35 4.24 4.61
CA VAL A 101 -12.16 3.41 5.81
C VAL A 101 -12.77 4.02 7.08
N SER A 102 -13.40 5.18 7.00
CA SER A 102 -14.02 5.81 8.17
C SER A 102 -15.43 5.28 8.44
N GLY A 103 -15.84 5.25 9.71
CA GLY A 103 -17.22 4.92 10.10
C GLY A 103 -17.61 3.46 9.84
N LEU A 104 -16.64 2.55 9.89
CA LEU A 104 -16.87 1.12 9.74
C LEU A 104 -17.35 0.47 11.04
N SER A 105 -17.82 -0.77 10.95
CA SER A 105 -18.28 -1.56 12.11
C SER A 105 -17.37 -2.77 12.36
N HIS A 106 -17.56 -3.45 13.49
CA HIS A 106 -16.87 -4.72 13.78
C HIS A 106 -17.17 -5.83 12.76
N ASP A 107 -18.27 -5.69 12.02
CA ASP A 107 -18.66 -6.63 10.98
C ASP A 107 -17.98 -6.32 9.64
N ASP A 108 -17.27 -5.20 9.48
CA ASP A 108 -16.56 -4.87 8.24
C ASP A 108 -15.10 -5.37 8.26
N LEU A 109 -14.53 -5.56 7.08
CA LEU A 109 -13.11 -5.89 6.86
C LEU A 109 -12.48 -4.85 5.94
N VAL A 110 -11.35 -4.29 6.38
CA VAL A 110 -10.42 -3.57 5.52
C VAL A 110 -9.27 -4.50 5.12
N VAL A 111 -9.02 -4.63 3.83
CA VAL A 111 -7.86 -5.33 3.28
C VAL A 111 -6.88 -4.29 2.74
N ALA A 112 -5.72 -4.16 3.37
CA ALA A 112 -4.67 -3.22 2.98
C ALA A 112 -3.59 -3.91 2.14
N LEU A 113 -3.46 -3.53 0.87
CA LEU A 113 -2.50 -4.06 -0.09
C LEU A 113 -1.30 -3.11 -0.21
N ILE A 114 -0.24 -3.40 0.54
CA ILE A 114 0.90 -2.50 0.72
C ILE A 114 2.15 -3.06 0.03
N SER A 115 2.86 -2.19 -0.69
CA SER A 115 4.17 -2.52 -1.26
C SER A 115 5.11 -1.32 -1.26
N GLY A 116 6.37 -1.55 -1.61
CA GLY A 116 7.39 -0.51 -1.72
C GLY A 116 6.93 0.72 -2.53
N GLY A 117 7.27 1.92 -2.04
CA GLY A 117 6.85 3.20 -2.64
C GLY A 117 5.55 3.79 -2.09
N GLY A 118 4.82 3.08 -1.21
CA GLY A 118 3.55 3.57 -0.64
C GLY A 118 3.65 4.94 0.06
N SER A 119 4.77 5.26 0.70
CA SER A 119 4.95 6.53 1.44
C SER A 119 4.78 7.78 0.56
N ALA A 120 5.20 7.71 -0.72
CA ALA A 120 5.07 8.82 -1.66
C ALA A 120 3.69 8.86 -2.34
N LEU A 121 3.03 7.70 -2.44
CA LEU A 121 1.74 7.55 -3.12
C LEU A 121 0.55 7.92 -2.21
N LEU A 122 0.74 7.87 -0.89
CA LEU A 122 -0.24 8.32 0.10
C LEU A 122 0.27 9.48 0.95
N PRO A 123 0.53 10.66 0.37
CA PRO A 123 0.84 11.85 1.14
C PRO A 123 -0.41 12.34 1.88
N GLN A 124 -0.28 12.57 3.18
CA GLN A 124 -1.28 13.21 4.02
C GLN A 124 -0.54 13.89 5.17
N PRO A 125 -0.37 15.21 5.11
CA PRO A 125 0.34 15.97 6.13
C PRO A 125 -0.47 15.98 7.43
N ALA A 126 0.23 16.01 8.57
CA ALA A 126 -0.40 16.18 9.87
C ALA A 126 -1.15 17.52 9.97
N PRO A 127 -2.16 17.64 10.84
CA PRO A 127 -2.84 18.91 11.07
C PRO A 127 -1.86 20.05 11.36
N GLY A 128 -1.99 21.16 10.63
CA GLY A 128 -1.10 22.32 10.74
C GLY A 128 0.02 22.35 9.70
N LEU A 129 0.19 21.30 8.90
CA LEU A 129 1.11 21.26 7.76
C LEU A 129 0.35 21.27 6.43
N SER A 130 0.91 21.96 5.44
CA SER A 130 0.40 21.96 4.06
C SER A 130 0.91 20.76 3.26
N PHE A 131 0.32 20.52 2.09
CA PHE A 131 0.83 19.49 1.18
C PHE A 131 2.21 19.88 0.63
N GLU A 132 2.42 21.16 0.39
CA GLU A 132 3.68 21.75 -0.03
C GLU A 132 4.78 21.53 1.02
N ASP A 133 4.45 21.59 2.32
CA ASP A 133 5.40 21.28 3.40
C ASP A 133 5.84 19.81 3.35
N GLU A 134 4.91 18.85 3.19
CA GLU A 134 5.25 17.42 3.06
C GLU A 134 6.13 17.17 1.82
N GLN A 135 5.85 17.83 0.69
CA GLN A 135 6.67 17.75 -0.51
C GLN A 135 8.09 18.29 -0.27
N ALA A 136 8.21 19.47 0.35
CA ALA A 136 9.49 20.11 0.64
C ALA A 136 10.35 19.23 1.57
N VAL A 137 9.76 18.70 2.64
CA VAL A 137 10.44 17.77 3.54
C VAL A 137 10.88 16.51 2.81
N ASN A 138 10.02 15.91 1.98
CA ASN A 138 10.38 14.69 1.23
C ASN A 138 11.55 14.93 0.27
N GLN A 139 11.58 16.06 -0.43
CA GLN A 139 12.70 16.41 -1.32
C GLN A 139 14.01 16.62 -0.55
N GLN A 140 13.96 17.31 0.60
CA GLN A 140 15.14 17.52 1.44
C GLN A 140 15.67 16.20 2.02
N LEU A 141 14.77 15.32 2.47
CA LEU A 141 15.15 13.99 2.95
C LEU A 141 15.83 13.17 1.85
N LEU A 142 15.29 13.16 0.63
CA LEU A 142 15.91 12.47 -0.51
C LEU A 142 17.29 13.04 -0.86
N ALA A 143 17.45 14.37 -0.78
CA ALA A 143 18.73 15.03 -1.04
C ALA A 143 19.78 14.83 0.08
N SER A 144 19.34 14.50 1.30
CA SER A 144 20.22 14.39 2.47
C SER A 144 21.15 13.17 2.47
N GLY A 145 20.84 12.15 1.67
CA GLY A 145 21.53 10.85 1.73
C GLY A 145 21.26 10.05 3.01
N ALA A 146 20.28 10.45 3.83
CA ALA A 146 19.90 9.73 5.04
C ALA A 146 19.41 8.30 4.70
N PRO A 147 19.69 7.30 5.56
CA PRO A 147 19.15 5.95 5.38
C PRO A 147 17.62 5.94 5.35
N ILE A 148 17.02 5.07 4.53
CA ILE A 148 15.56 5.00 4.35
C ILE A 148 14.79 4.84 5.66
N GLY A 149 15.34 4.08 6.62
CA GLY A 149 14.75 3.91 7.95
C GLY A 149 14.63 5.25 8.71
N VAL A 150 15.66 6.10 8.64
CA VAL A 150 15.65 7.44 9.27
C VAL A 150 14.63 8.34 8.59
N MET A 151 14.59 8.32 7.26
CA MET A 151 13.59 9.09 6.50
C MET A 151 12.16 8.64 6.83
N ASN A 152 11.93 7.34 7.04
CA ASN A 152 10.61 6.80 7.41
C ASN A 152 10.16 7.27 8.78
N VAL A 153 11.06 7.32 9.77
CA VAL A 153 10.74 7.84 11.11
C VAL A 153 10.26 9.30 11.02
N ILE A 154 10.99 10.16 10.32
CA ILE A 154 10.61 11.58 10.17
C ILE A 154 9.28 11.71 9.42
N ARG A 155 9.12 11.02 8.29
CA ARG A 155 7.88 11.08 7.50
C ARG A 155 6.66 10.54 8.26
N ASN A 156 6.86 9.57 9.16
CA ASN A 156 5.78 9.04 10.00
C ASN A 156 5.27 10.10 10.98
N GLU A 157 6.17 10.83 11.66
CA GLU A 157 5.79 11.88 12.62
C GLU A 157 5.02 13.04 11.98
N LEU A 158 5.30 13.34 10.70
CA LEU A 158 4.69 14.45 9.97
C LEU A 158 3.40 14.07 9.24
N SER A 159 2.88 12.85 9.41
CA SER A 159 1.78 12.34 8.61
C SER A 159 0.52 12.02 9.41
N ALA A 160 -0.64 12.29 8.80
CA ALA A 160 -1.94 11.90 9.33
C ALA A 160 -2.35 10.45 8.99
N ILE A 161 -1.66 9.77 8.05
CA ILE A 161 -2.05 8.44 7.56
C ILE A 161 -1.06 7.31 7.95
N LYS A 162 0.23 7.63 8.06
CA LYS A 162 1.32 6.67 8.31
C LYS A 162 1.36 6.22 9.78
N GLY A 163 2.19 5.23 10.11
CA GLY A 163 2.42 4.78 11.49
C GLY A 163 1.18 4.21 12.17
N GLY A 164 0.42 3.40 11.46
CA GLY A 164 -0.80 2.76 11.94
C GLY A 164 -2.02 3.67 12.02
N ARG A 165 -1.90 4.97 11.71
CA ARG A 165 -3.02 5.92 11.78
C ARG A 165 -4.15 5.57 10.82
N LEU A 166 -3.85 5.07 9.63
CA LEU A 166 -4.87 4.58 8.69
C LEU A 166 -5.63 3.37 9.24
N ALA A 167 -4.93 2.43 9.87
CA ALA A 167 -5.56 1.28 10.51
C ALA A 167 -6.39 1.70 11.75
N ALA A 168 -5.91 2.70 12.50
CA ALA A 168 -6.66 3.27 13.62
C ALA A 168 -7.96 3.97 13.15
N LEU A 169 -7.93 4.64 11.99
CA LEU A 169 -9.10 5.26 11.39
C LEU A 169 -10.16 4.22 10.96
N ALA A 170 -9.72 3.02 10.59
CA ALA A 170 -10.59 1.90 10.25
C ALA A 170 -11.32 1.27 11.45
N ALA A 171 -10.89 1.57 12.68
CA ALA A 171 -11.52 1.02 13.87
C ALA A 171 -13.00 1.44 13.94
N PRO A 172 -13.91 0.54 14.37
CA PRO A 172 -13.67 -0.79 14.92
C PRO A 172 -13.49 -1.96 13.92
N ALA A 173 -13.47 -1.72 12.62
CA ALA A 173 -13.33 -2.81 11.64
C ALA A 173 -11.98 -3.53 11.75
N ARG A 174 -11.99 -4.82 11.40
CA ARG A 174 -10.75 -5.59 11.32
C ARG A 174 -9.94 -5.13 10.11
N VAL A 175 -8.64 -4.93 10.29
CA VAL A 175 -7.70 -4.64 9.20
C VAL A 175 -6.82 -5.87 8.96
N ALA A 176 -6.80 -6.36 7.71
CA ALA A 176 -5.89 -7.40 7.25
C ALA A 176 -4.94 -6.81 6.22
N THR A 177 -3.64 -6.74 6.55
CA THR A 177 -2.63 -6.17 5.66
C THR A 177 -1.85 -7.26 4.95
N LEU A 178 -1.81 -7.21 3.62
CA LEU A 178 -0.93 -8.01 2.78
C LEU A 178 0.21 -7.13 2.30
N VAL A 179 1.44 -7.50 2.63
CA VAL A 179 2.64 -6.68 2.37
C VAL A 179 3.57 -7.39 1.39
N VAL A 180 3.98 -6.70 0.32
CA VAL A 180 5.13 -7.07 -0.51
C VAL A 180 6.31 -6.19 -0.10
N SER A 181 7.23 -6.76 0.67
CA SER A 181 8.40 -6.07 1.20
C SER A 181 9.53 -5.98 0.16
N ASP A 182 10.08 -4.78 -0.03
CA ASP A 182 11.35 -4.54 -0.72
C ASP A 182 12.47 -4.14 0.28
N ILE A 183 12.25 -4.39 1.58
CA ILE A 183 13.16 -4.01 2.67
C ILE A 183 13.84 -5.27 3.24
N PRO A 184 15.18 -5.30 3.37
CA PRO A 184 15.89 -6.41 4.01
C PRO A 184 15.38 -6.67 5.43
N GLY A 185 15.06 -7.92 5.73
CA GLY A 185 14.56 -8.35 7.05
C GLY A 185 13.03 -8.32 7.20
N ASP A 186 12.30 -7.85 6.18
CA ASP A 186 10.83 -7.92 6.07
C ASP A 186 10.05 -7.33 7.25
N ASP A 187 10.61 -6.32 7.93
CA ASP A 187 9.89 -5.58 8.98
C ASP A 187 8.73 -4.78 8.35
N PRO A 188 7.46 -5.16 8.61
CA PRO A 188 6.31 -4.48 8.01
C PRO A 188 6.18 -3.02 8.44
N ALA A 189 6.70 -2.65 9.62
CA ALA A 189 6.65 -1.28 10.11
C ALA A 189 7.49 -0.30 9.26
N LEU A 190 8.42 -0.83 8.46
CA LEU A 190 9.26 -0.03 7.58
C LEU A 190 8.67 0.10 6.17
N VAL A 191 7.78 -0.80 5.75
CA VAL A 191 7.16 -0.75 4.42
C VAL A 191 6.08 0.33 4.41
N ALA A 192 6.16 1.25 3.44
CA ALA A 192 5.26 2.41 3.33
C ALA A 192 5.18 3.32 4.58
N SER A 193 6.16 3.22 5.49
CA SER A 193 6.22 3.94 6.77
C SER A 193 5.17 3.49 7.81
N GLY A 194 4.83 2.20 7.80
CA GLY A 194 3.91 1.56 8.75
C GLY A 194 2.47 1.96 8.51
#